data_AF-A0A9Q1DPX0-F1
#
_entry.id   AF-A0A9Q1DPX0-F1
#
_cell.length_a   1.000
_cell.length_b   1.000
_cell.length_c   1.000
_cell.angle_alpha   90.00
_cell.angle_beta   90.00
_cell.angle_gamma   90.00
#
_symmetry.space_group_name_H-M   'P 1'
#
loop_
_entity.id
_entity.type
_entity.pdbx_description
1 polymer ?
#
loop_
_entity_poly.entity_id
_entity_poly.type
_entity_poly.pdbx_seq_one_letter_code
_entity_poly.pdbx_strand_id
1 'polypeptide(L)'
;MNNMSYDENSFDQEKRQSAARRIQACWRSHQDRWLFNLLLSTVRATEHTIAPAVLCQLSPREALLLRDPSMHYKVRLRFAGSQFPPVVVFKIIDLKGGKYLSGKKLFCPSNQLPHNPKA
;
A
#
# COMPACT_ATOMS: atom_id res chain seq x y z
N MET A 1 -57.36 -24.64 0.99
CA MET A 1 -56.13 -25.22 1.56
C MET A 1 -55.06 -25.23 0.48
N ASN A 2 -54.20 -24.21 0.38
CA ASN A 2 -53.12 -24.13 -0.63
C ASN A 2 -51.93 -23.24 -0.20
N ASN A 3 -51.71 -23.07 1.11
CA ASN A 3 -50.67 -22.15 1.62
C ASN A 3 -49.30 -22.83 1.86
N MET A 4 -49.19 -24.15 1.69
CA MET A 4 -48.02 -24.91 2.15
C MET A 4 -46.91 -25.08 1.09
N SER A 5 -47.20 -24.85 -0.20
CA SER A 5 -46.25 -25.05 -1.31
C SER A 5 -45.40 -23.80 -1.63
N TYR A 6 -45.84 -22.62 -1.21
CA TYR A 6 -45.11 -21.36 -1.45
C TYR A 6 -43.92 -21.18 -0.50
N ASP A 7 -44.03 -21.66 0.74
CA ASP A 7 -42.98 -21.50 1.76
C ASP A 7 -41.74 -22.37 1.49
N GLU A 8 -41.92 -23.61 1.03
CA GLU A 8 -40.78 -24.50 0.72
C GLU A 8 -39.95 -23.99 -0.46
N ASN A 9 -40.60 -23.47 -1.51
CA ASN A 9 -39.91 -22.89 -2.65
C ASN A 9 -39.11 -21.62 -2.27
N SER A 10 -39.62 -20.83 -1.33
CA SER A 10 -38.91 -19.66 -0.79
C SER A 10 -37.67 -20.09 -0.01
N PHE A 11 -37.81 -21.09 0.87
CA PHE A 11 -36.71 -21.60 1.68
C PHE A 11 -35.57 -22.21 0.84
N ASP A 12 -35.89 -22.95 -0.22
CA ASP A 12 -34.89 -23.49 -1.13
C ASP A 12 -34.20 -22.43 -1.97
N GLN A 13 -34.93 -21.38 -2.35
CA GLN A 13 -34.34 -20.24 -3.04
C GLN A 13 -33.37 -19.47 -2.13
N GLU A 14 -33.70 -19.28 -0.86
CA GLU A 14 -32.82 -18.67 0.13
C GLU A 14 -31.53 -19.48 0.35
N LYS A 15 -31.65 -20.82 0.45
CA LYS A 15 -30.47 -21.71 0.53
C LYS A 15 -29.57 -21.57 -0.69
N ARG A 16 -30.14 -21.54 -1.90
CA ARG A 16 -29.38 -21.36 -3.15
C ARG A 16 -28.66 -20.02 -3.17
N GLN A 17 -29.34 -18.94 -2.78
CA GLN A 17 -28.72 -17.62 -2.70
C GLN A 17 -27.61 -17.55 -1.63
N SER A 18 -27.79 -18.22 -0.49
CA SER A 18 -26.76 -18.32 0.55
C SER A 18 -25.54 -19.09 0.03
N ALA A 19 -25.75 -20.24 -0.62
CA ALA A 19 -24.68 -21.02 -1.25
C ALA A 19 -23.94 -20.21 -2.33
N ALA A 20 -24.68 -19.52 -3.21
CA ALA A 20 -24.09 -18.67 -4.24
C ALA A 20 -23.24 -17.54 -3.63
N ARG A 21 -23.73 -16.86 -2.58
CA ARG A 21 -22.97 -15.83 -1.86
C ARG A 21 -21.68 -16.38 -1.26
N ARG A 22 -21.72 -17.59 -0.68
CA ARG A 22 -20.53 -18.26 -0.12
C ARG A 22 -19.51 -18.58 -1.20
N ILE A 23 -19.95 -19.12 -2.34
CA ILE A 23 -19.07 -19.42 -3.48
C ILE A 23 -18.42 -18.14 -4.00
N GLN A 24 -19.21 -17.08 -4.21
CA GLN A 24 -18.70 -15.79 -4.67
C GLN A 24 -17.71 -15.17 -3.68
N ALA A 25 -17.99 -15.23 -2.38
CA ALA A 25 -17.07 -14.73 -1.35
C ALA A 25 -15.75 -15.52 -1.35
N CYS A 26 -15.83 -16.85 -1.47
CA CYS A 26 -14.65 -17.71 -1.57
C CYS A 26 -13.82 -17.37 -2.81
N TRP A 27 -14.47 -17.21 -3.97
CA TRP A 27 -13.81 -16.84 -5.22
C TRP A 27 -13.10 -15.49 -5.13
N ARG A 28 -13.79 -14.46 -4.61
CA ARG A 28 -13.18 -13.14 -4.40
C ARG A 28 -11.96 -13.22 -3.46
N SER A 29 -12.08 -13.94 -2.35
CA SER A 29 -10.96 -14.15 -1.42
C SER A 29 -9.78 -14.87 -2.08
N HIS A 30 -10.04 -15.85 -2.95
CA HIS A 30 -8.99 -16.52 -3.70
C HIS A 30 -8.27 -15.57 -4.66
N GLN A 31 -9.02 -14.78 -5.43
CA GLN A 31 -8.49 -13.76 -6.33
C GLN A 31 -7.68 -12.70 -5.57
N ASP A 32 -8.19 -12.21 -4.44
CA ASP A 32 -7.52 -11.21 -3.62
C ASP A 32 -6.19 -11.74 -3.06
N ARG A 33 -6.16 -13.00 -2.60
CA ARG A 33 -4.92 -13.65 -2.13
C ARG A 33 -3.90 -13.81 -3.26
N TRP A 34 -4.35 -14.21 -4.44
CA TRP A 34 -3.48 -14.33 -5.61
C TRP A 34 -2.88 -12.97 -6.00
N LEU A 35 -3.71 -11.94 -6.12
CA LEU A 35 -3.26 -10.59 -6.45
C LEU A 35 -2.34 -10.02 -5.37
N PHE A 36 -2.63 -10.26 -4.09
CA PHE A 36 -1.75 -9.85 -2.99
C PHE A 36 -0.36 -10.50 -3.10
N ASN A 37 -0.30 -11.80 -3.39
CA ASN A 37 0.97 -12.50 -3.55
C ASN A 37 1.77 -11.98 -4.76
N LEU A 38 1.08 -11.66 -5.86
CA LEU A 38 1.70 -11.01 -7.01
C LEU A 38 2.30 -9.66 -6.63
N LEU A 39 1.49 -8.79 -5.99
CA LEU A 39 1.94 -7.48 -5.51
C LEU A 39 3.12 -7.61 -4.55
N LEU A 40 3.06 -8.53 -3.58
CA LEU A 40 4.13 -8.77 -2.61
C LEU A 40 5.44 -9.17 -3.30
N SER A 41 5.36 -10.01 -4.32
CA SER A 41 6.52 -10.48 -5.07
C SER A 41 7.14 -9.34 -5.88
N THR A 42 6.32 -8.55 -6.57
CA THR A 42 6.77 -7.36 -7.31
C THR A 42 7.42 -6.34 -6.39
N VAL A 43 6.82 -6.06 -5.22
CA VAL A 43 7.36 -5.14 -4.22
C VAL A 43 8.73 -5.60 -3.74
N ARG A 44 8.85 -6.88 -3.34
CA ARG A 44 10.13 -7.45 -2.88
C ARG A 44 11.22 -7.36 -3.96
N ALA A 45 10.90 -7.74 -5.20
CA ALA A 45 11.85 -7.65 -6.30
C ALA A 45 12.33 -6.19 -6.51
N THR A 46 11.38 -5.24 -6.49
CA THR A 46 11.66 -3.82 -6.69
C THR A 46 12.55 -3.25 -5.58
N GLU A 47 12.34 -3.62 -4.31
CA GLU A 47 13.18 -3.19 -3.19
C GLU A 47 14.66 -3.58 -3.37
N HIS A 48 14.94 -4.73 -3.98
CA HIS A 48 16.30 -5.25 -4.12
C HIS A 48 17.05 -4.74 -5.36
N THR A 49 16.36 -4.36 -6.44
CA THR A 49 17.01 -4.14 -7.74
C THR A 49 16.77 -2.75 -8.35
N ILE A 50 15.61 -2.13 -8.15
CA ILE A 50 15.18 -0.96 -8.97
C ILE A 50 14.74 0.23 -8.09
N ALA A 51 14.77 0.09 -6.76
CA ALA A 51 14.22 1.10 -5.85
C ALA A 51 14.65 2.55 -6.15
N PRO A 52 15.92 2.88 -6.49
CA PRO A 52 16.31 4.26 -6.82
C PRO A 52 15.67 4.79 -8.11
N ALA A 53 15.61 3.96 -9.16
CA ALA A 53 15.05 4.36 -10.45
C ALA A 53 13.52 4.47 -10.40
N VAL A 54 12.84 3.56 -9.69
CA VAL A 54 11.40 3.68 -9.43
C VAL A 54 11.10 4.92 -8.60
N LEU A 55 11.92 5.23 -7.59
CA LEU A 55 11.75 6.44 -6.80
C LEU A 55 11.92 7.72 -7.63
N CYS A 56 12.85 7.75 -8.61
CA CYS A 56 12.95 8.87 -9.55
C CYS A 56 11.63 9.12 -10.30
N GLN A 57 10.89 8.06 -10.65
CA GLN A 57 9.62 8.18 -11.35
C GLN A 57 8.47 8.59 -10.41
N LEU A 58 8.45 8.06 -9.19
CA LEU A 58 7.39 8.34 -8.21
C LEU A 58 7.55 9.70 -7.51
N SER A 59 8.80 10.05 -7.17
CA SER A 59 9.15 11.22 -6.37
C SER A 59 10.55 11.74 -6.75
N PRO A 60 10.66 12.52 -7.84
CA PRO A 60 11.94 13.06 -8.31
C PRO A 60 12.67 13.88 -7.24
N ARG A 61 11.92 14.61 -6.40
CA ARG A 61 12.48 15.43 -5.31
C ARG A 61 13.17 14.59 -4.24
N GLU A 62 12.56 13.47 -3.86
CA GLU A 62 13.18 12.59 -2.86
C GLU A 62 14.32 11.78 -3.49
N ALA A 63 14.20 11.39 -4.75
CA ALA A 63 15.31 10.78 -5.48
C ALA A 63 16.55 11.71 -5.57
N LEU A 64 16.35 13.03 -5.66
CA LEU A 64 17.46 13.99 -5.62
C LEU A 64 18.20 13.96 -4.28
N LEU A 65 17.50 13.82 -3.15
CA LEU A 65 18.15 13.65 -1.84
C LEU A 65 19.06 12.42 -1.81
N LEU A 66 18.59 11.33 -2.42
CA LEU A 66 19.31 10.06 -2.43
C LEU A 66 20.56 10.06 -3.30
N ARG A 67 20.79 11.13 -4.08
CA ARG A 67 22.03 11.30 -4.86
C ARG A 67 23.20 11.79 -4.01
N ASP A 68 22.96 12.28 -2.79
CA ASP A 68 24.03 12.69 -1.88
C ASP A 68 24.86 11.46 -1.43
N PRO A 69 26.16 11.40 -1.79
CA PRO A 69 27.02 10.27 -1.44
C PRO A 69 27.24 10.10 0.07
N SER A 70 27.03 11.15 0.86
CA SER A 70 27.18 11.11 2.31
C SER A 70 25.98 10.44 3.01
N MET A 71 24.86 10.30 2.28
CA MET A 71 23.60 9.77 2.78
C MET A 71 23.58 8.25 2.67
N HIS A 72 23.49 7.56 3.81
CA HIS A 72 23.30 6.11 3.83
C HIS A 72 21.82 5.86 4.09
N TYR A 73 21.12 5.33 3.10
CA TYR A 73 19.68 5.19 3.19
C TYR A 73 19.22 3.78 2.80
N LYS A 74 18.00 3.45 3.22
CA LYS A 74 17.25 2.30 2.74
C LYS A 74 15.85 2.74 2.36
N VAL A 75 15.46 2.48 1.12
CA VAL A 75 14.06 2.63 0.68
C VAL A 75 13.32 1.34 1.02
N ARG A 76 12.16 1.48 1.65
CA ARG A 76 11.25 0.36 1.94
C ARG A 76 9.90 0.65 1.33
N LEU A 77 9.41 -0.25 0.50
CA LEU A 77 8.05 -0.26 -0.02
C LEU A 77 7.12 -0.93 1.01
N ARG A 78 5.89 -0.46 1.08
CA ARG A 78 4.86 -0.97 2.00
C ARG A 78 3.51 -0.94 1.33
N PHE A 79 2.64 -1.84 1.77
CA PHE A 79 1.22 -1.76 1.48
C PHE A 79 0.53 -0.83 2.48
N ALA A 80 -0.39 -0.01 1.97
CA ALA A 80 -1.22 0.91 2.73
C ALA A 80 -2.64 0.93 2.15
N GLY A 81 -3.56 1.62 2.83
CA GLY A 81 -4.97 1.68 2.47
C GLY A 81 -5.85 0.81 3.37
N SER A 82 -7.15 1.13 3.40
CA SER A 82 -8.17 0.43 4.20
C SER A 82 -8.99 -0.58 3.39
N GLN A 83 -8.80 -0.63 2.07
CA GLN A 83 -9.53 -1.50 1.15
C GLN A 83 -8.57 -2.19 0.19
N PHE A 84 -8.99 -3.35 -0.32
CA PHE A 84 -8.23 -4.14 -1.29
C PHE A 84 -8.57 -3.72 -2.74
N PRO A 85 -7.61 -3.70 -3.69
CA PRO A 85 -6.19 -3.99 -3.53
C PRO A 85 -5.43 -2.88 -2.77
N PRO A 86 -4.38 -3.22 -2.01
CA PRO A 86 -3.64 -2.24 -1.23
C PRO A 86 -2.84 -1.29 -2.13
N VAL A 87 -2.71 -0.05 -1.70
CA VAL A 87 -1.86 0.96 -2.33
C VAL A 87 -0.41 0.73 -1.91
N VAL A 88 0.53 0.79 -2.86
CA VAL A 88 1.96 0.73 -2.54
C VAL A 88 2.47 2.13 -2.20
N VAL A 89 3.09 2.26 -1.03
CA VAL A 89 3.76 3.48 -0.56
C VAL A 89 5.22 3.18 -0.28
N PHE A 90 6.06 4.20 -0.16
CA PHE A 90 7.47 4.03 0.16
C PHE A 90 7.89 4.86 1.38
N LYS A 91 8.91 4.39 2.09
CA LYS A 91 9.54 5.06 3.22
C LYS A 91 11.05 5.04 3.05
N ILE A 92 11.67 6.21 3.14
CA ILE A 92 13.12 6.38 3.12
C ILE A 92 13.60 6.45 4.57
N ILE A 93 14.56 5.60 4.92
CA ILE A 93 15.13 5.51 6.27
C ILE A 93 16.61 5.82 6.19
N ASP A 94 17.07 6.78 6.99
CA ASP A 94 18.50 7.03 7.21
C ASP A 94 19.10 5.93 8.08
N LEU A 95 20.16 5.29 7.59
CA LEU A 95 20.88 4.23 8.28
C LEU A 95 21.83 4.78 9.37
N LYS A 96 22.21 6.07 9.30
CA LYS A 96 23.11 6.70 10.28
C LYS A 96 22.37 7.21 11.52
N GLY A 97 21.10 7.59 11.40
CA GLY A 97 20.36 8.24 12.49
C GLY A 97 18.94 7.73 12.74
N GLY A 98 18.45 6.73 12.00
CA GLY A 98 17.09 6.18 12.14
C GLY A 98 15.95 7.17 11.87
N LYS A 99 16.27 8.42 11.49
CA LYS A 99 15.32 9.49 11.24
C LYS A 99 14.66 9.28 9.88
N TYR A 100 13.36 9.59 9.82
CA TYR A 100 12.61 9.59 8.57
C TYR A 100 13.00 10.81 7.73
N LEU A 101 13.46 10.56 6.51
CA LEU A 101 13.87 11.59 5.57
C LEU A 101 12.71 11.88 4.62
N SER A 102 12.37 13.16 4.46
CA SER A 102 11.45 13.62 3.43
C SER A 102 12.02 14.86 2.76
N GLY A 103 11.96 14.90 1.43
CA GLY A 103 12.38 16.05 0.60
C GLY A 103 11.81 17.37 1.08
N LYS A 104 10.56 17.35 1.56
CA LYS A 104 9.87 18.54 2.05
C LYS A 104 10.50 19.14 3.32
N LYS A 105 11.18 18.34 4.13
CA LYS A 105 11.80 18.79 5.40
C LYS A 105 13.25 19.25 5.22
N LEU A 106 13.94 18.71 4.21
CA LEU A 106 15.36 18.97 3.97
C LEU A 106 15.57 20.14 3.01
N PHE A 107 14.66 20.35 2.07
CA PHE A 107 14.67 21.49 1.16
C PHE A 107 13.61 22.51 1.54
N CYS A 108 13.80 23.19 2.66
CA CYS A 108 13.12 24.45 2.89
C CYS A 108 13.94 25.56 2.20
N PRO A 109 13.34 26.47 1.41
CA PRO A 109 14.00 27.69 1.00
C PRO A 109 14.53 28.40 2.26
N SER A 110 15.77 28.87 2.25
CA SER A 110 16.42 29.56 3.38
C SER A 110 15.53 30.66 4.01
N ASN A 111 14.67 31.23 3.19
CA ASN A 111 13.70 32.28 3.46
C ASN A 111 12.53 31.86 4.40
N GLN A 112 12.40 30.57 4.71
CA GLN A 112 11.28 30.01 5.50
C GLN A 112 11.73 29.27 6.76
N LEU A 113 12.97 29.47 7.22
CA LEU A 113 13.37 28.98 8.54
C LEU A 113 12.47 29.61 9.61
N PRO A 114 11.75 28.82 10.45
CA PRO A 114 11.02 29.37 11.57
C PRO A 114 12.03 30.02 12.50
N HIS A 115 11.96 31.34 12.60
CA HIS A 115 12.72 32.16 13.52
C HIS A 115 12.61 31.56 14.92
N ASN A 116 13.68 30.94 15.42
CA ASN A 116 13.72 30.33 16.74
C ASN A 116 13.80 31.47 17.79
N PRO A 117 12.76 31.71 18.62
CA PRO A 117 12.80 32.81 19.58
C PRO A 117 13.25 32.28 20.93
N LYS A 118 14.50 31.79 21.05
CA LYS A 118 15.16 31.55 22.33
C LYS A 118 16.68 31.70 22.18
N ALA A 119 17.14 32.92 22.37
CA ALA A 119 18.44 33.28 22.92
C ALA A 119 18.19 34.30 24.03
#